data_AF-M7WDK7-F1
#
_entry.id   AF-M7WDK7-F1
#
_cell.length_a   1.000
_cell.length_b   1.000
_cell.length_c   1.000
_cell.angle_alpha   90.00
_cell.angle_beta   90.00
_cell.angle_gamma   90.00
#
_symmetry.space_group_name_H-M   'P 1'
#
loop_
_entity.id
_entity.type
_entity.pdbx_description
1 polymer ?
#
loop_
_entity_poly.entity_id
_entity_poly.type
_entity_poly.pdbx_seq_one_letter_code
_entity_poly.pdbx_strand_id
1 'polypeptide(L)'
;MDKKTYIEQRNYQSKVRALCIALINRHADIEIKITSKRSKLTLPFLKINKIIFTSEDVIDLNKLIKKRTSDLAELDVEHKITQQSALYRKKKNSYKESINFVVDLLIELGYCITFFETSGRNKTLKVDTITSIQKDGETFTSSQLEKIGQTLCINLVERIGSNQSLLLRKNDFKLISMTYA
;
A
#
# COMPACT_ATOMS: atom_id res chain seq x y z
N MET A 1 -1.77 17.00 -15.99
CA MET A 1 -2.34 15.64 -16.01
C MET A 1 -3.85 15.77 -16.06
N ASP A 2 -4.47 15.18 -17.07
CA ASP A 2 -5.92 15.21 -17.25
C ASP A 2 -6.62 14.27 -16.24
N LYS A 3 -7.93 14.47 -16.07
CA LYS A 3 -8.73 13.79 -15.05
C LYS A 3 -8.75 12.26 -15.22
N LYS A 4 -8.75 11.78 -16.47
CA LYS A 4 -8.80 10.35 -16.79
C LYS A 4 -7.51 9.67 -16.35
N THR A 5 -6.36 10.21 -16.77
CA THR A 5 -5.04 9.71 -16.36
C THR A 5 -4.84 9.72 -14.84
N TYR A 6 -5.34 10.74 -14.14
CA TYR A 6 -5.29 10.77 -12.67
C TYR A 6 -6.09 9.63 -12.02
N ILE A 7 -7.30 9.36 -12.51
CA ILE A 7 -8.15 8.28 -11.99
C ILE A 7 -7.48 6.93 -12.23
N GLU A 8 -6.94 6.71 -13.43
CA GLU A 8 -6.24 5.48 -13.80
C GLU A 8 -5.03 5.23 -12.91
N GLN A 9 -4.15 6.22 -12.72
CA GLN A 9 -3.00 6.10 -11.83
C GLN A 9 -3.41 5.85 -10.37
N ARG A 10 -4.44 6.55 -9.87
CA ARG A 10 -4.95 6.33 -8.52
C ARG A 10 -5.48 4.91 -8.36
N ASN A 11 -6.25 4.42 -9.32
CA ASN A 11 -6.81 3.08 -9.29
C ASN A 11 -5.71 2.02 -9.39
N TYR A 12 -4.72 2.21 -10.25
CA TYR A 12 -3.52 1.37 -10.31
C TYR A 12 -2.88 1.21 -8.93
N GLN A 13 -2.68 2.32 -8.22
CA GLN A 13 -2.12 2.34 -6.87
C GLN A 13 -3.02 1.63 -5.83
N SER A 14 -4.33 1.56 -6.03
CA SER A 14 -5.24 0.76 -5.17
C SER A 14 -5.13 -0.73 -5.48
N LYS A 15 -5.04 -1.08 -6.78
CA LYS A 15 -4.91 -2.46 -7.27
C LYS A 15 -3.60 -3.09 -6.76
N VAL A 16 -2.48 -2.40 -6.96
CA VAL A 16 -1.16 -2.84 -6.48
C VAL A 16 -1.15 -3.06 -4.97
N ARG A 17 -1.70 -2.12 -4.18
CA ARG A 17 -1.80 -2.28 -2.72
C ARG A 17 -2.60 -3.52 -2.32
N ALA A 18 -3.71 -3.80 -3.00
CA ALA A 18 -4.52 -4.97 -2.71
C ALA A 18 -3.75 -6.28 -2.99
N LEU A 19 -2.96 -6.32 -4.06
CA LEU A 19 -2.07 -7.45 -4.34
C LEU A 19 -0.97 -7.58 -3.29
N CYS A 20 -0.29 -6.49 -2.92
CA CYS A 20 0.73 -6.53 -1.86
C CYS A 20 0.16 -7.05 -0.53
N ILE A 21 -1.07 -6.67 -0.16
CA ILE A 21 -1.77 -7.21 1.02
C ILE A 21 -1.93 -8.73 0.89
N ALA A 22 -2.39 -9.23 -0.25
CA ALA A 22 -2.55 -10.67 -0.47
C ALA A 22 -1.20 -11.41 -0.41
N LEU A 23 -0.13 -10.82 -0.93
CA LEU A 23 1.21 -11.41 -0.88
C LEU A 23 1.77 -11.46 0.55
N ILE A 24 1.66 -10.37 1.33
CA ILE A 24 2.06 -10.38 2.75
C ILE A 24 1.22 -11.40 3.53
N ASN A 25 -0.05 -11.59 3.17
CA ASN A 25 -0.95 -12.50 3.89
C ASN A 25 -0.53 -13.97 3.76
N ARG A 26 0.30 -14.34 2.77
CA ARG A 26 0.95 -15.65 2.70
C ARG A 26 1.95 -15.88 3.86
N HIS A 27 2.40 -14.81 4.51
CA HIS A 27 3.44 -14.84 5.54
C HIS A 27 2.92 -14.49 6.93
N ALA A 28 1.86 -13.68 7.03
CA ALA A 28 1.36 -13.12 8.28
C ALA A 28 -0.17 -12.92 8.31
N ASP A 29 -0.71 -12.81 9.51
CA ASP A 29 -2.03 -12.23 9.74
C ASP A 29 -1.98 -10.72 9.45
N ILE A 30 -3.01 -10.16 8.82
CA ILE A 30 -3.06 -8.74 8.47
C ILE A 30 -4.39 -8.12 8.89
N GLU A 31 -4.33 -7.04 9.67
CA GLU A 31 -5.49 -6.20 9.89
C GLU A 31 -5.51 -5.07 8.86
N ILE A 32 -6.60 -4.93 8.11
CA ILE A 32 -6.78 -3.89 7.10
C ILE A 32 -8.04 -3.05 7.35
N LYS A 33 -8.07 -1.83 6.82
CA LYS A 33 -9.25 -0.95 6.81
C LYS A 33 -9.38 -0.14 5.53
N ILE A 34 -10.58 0.36 5.27
CA ILE A 34 -10.86 1.30 4.18
C ILE A 34 -10.55 2.74 4.64
N THR A 35 -9.78 3.50 3.86
CA THR A 35 -9.41 4.88 4.19
C THR A 35 -10.32 5.95 3.59
N SER A 36 -11.09 5.62 2.56
CA SER A 36 -11.98 6.55 1.87
C SER A 36 -13.28 5.86 1.51
N LYS A 37 -14.40 6.58 1.64
CA LYS A 37 -15.72 6.09 1.20
C LYS A 37 -15.65 5.62 -0.27
N ARG A 38 -16.46 4.61 -0.60
CA ARG A 38 -16.60 4.09 -1.96
C ARG A 38 -16.99 5.22 -2.91
N SER A 39 -16.31 5.28 -4.05
CA SER A 39 -16.56 6.23 -5.14
C SER A 39 -16.99 5.44 -6.38
N LYS A 40 -17.84 6.02 -7.22
CA LYS A 40 -18.23 5.39 -8.50
C LYS A 40 -17.07 5.28 -9.49
N LEU A 41 -16.06 6.15 -9.36
CA LEU A 41 -14.96 6.27 -10.32
C LEU A 41 -13.62 5.72 -9.81
N THR A 42 -13.45 5.64 -8.49
CA THR A 42 -12.15 5.31 -7.89
C THR A 42 -12.25 4.14 -6.91
N LEU A 43 -11.30 3.22 -7.03
CA LEU A 43 -11.09 2.15 -6.06
C LEU A 43 -10.57 2.75 -4.75
N PRO A 44 -11.11 2.34 -3.60
CA PRO A 44 -10.65 2.84 -2.32
C PRO A 44 -9.23 2.37 -2.02
N PHE A 45 -8.48 3.16 -1.26
CA PHE A 45 -7.22 2.69 -0.71
C PHE A 45 -7.47 1.85 0.54
N LEU A 46 -6.99 0.61 0.49
CA LEU A 46 -6.88 -0.29 1.62
C LEU A 46 -5.62 0.06 2.40
N LYS A 47 -5.77 0.26 3.71
CA LYS A 47 -4.67 0.54 4.62
C LYS A 47 -4.45 -0.67 5.53
N ILE A 48 -3.20 -1.09 5.63
CA ILE A 48 -2.78 -2.06 6.65
C ILE A 48 -2.64 -1.32 7.99
N ASN A 49 -3.33 -1.81 9.01
CA ASN A 49 -3.19 -1.34 10.38
C ASN A 49 -2.07 -2.10 11.10
N LYS A 50 -2.10 -3.43 11.01
CA LYS A 50 -1.19 -4.34 11.70
C LYS A 50 -0.78 -5.49 10.80
N ILE A 51 0.45 -5.96 10.99
CA ILE A 51 0.98 -7.20 10.42
C ILE A 51 1.46 -8.03 11.61
N ILE A 52 1.00 -9.28 11.70
CA ILE A 52 1.21 -10.15 12.85
C ILE A 52 1.85 -11.44 12.31
N PHE A 53 3.17 -11.58 12.46
CA PHE A 53 3.90 -12.79 12.08
C PHE A 53 3.76 -13.87 13.14
N THR A 54 3.85 -13.47 14.40
CA THR A 54 3.60 -14.29 15.59
C THR A 54 2.92 -13.43 16.67
N SER A 55 2.61 -14.00 17.83
CA SER A 55 2.07 -13.23 18.97
C SER A 55 3.05 -12.20 19.53
N GLU A 56 4.36 -12.43 19.35
CA GLU A 56 5.44 -11.59 19.85
C GLU A 56 5.99 -10.64 18.78
N ASP A 57 5.83 -11.01 17.50
CA ASP A 57 6.25 -10.21 16.36
C ASP A 57 5.05 -9.54 15.67
N VAL A 58 4.73 -8.34 16.15
CA VAL A 58 3.61 -7.53 15.69
C VAL A 58 4.09 -6.15 15.26
N ILE A 59 3.82 -5.82 14.01
CA ILE A 59 4.11 -4.52 13.43
C ILE A 59 2.83 -3.67 13.43
N ASP A 60 2.77 -2.66 14.29
CA ASP A 60 1.77 -1.59 14.20
C ASP A 60 2.20 -0.57 13.14
N LEU A 61 1.69 -0.77 11.92
CA LEU A 61 2.05 0.07 10.80
C LEU A 61 1.54 1.51 10.97
N ASN A 62 0.39 1.72 11.62
CA ASN A 62 -0.11 3.06 11.88
C ASN A 62 0.86 3.86 12.76
N LYS A 63 1.36 3.24 13.83
CA LYS A 63 2.33 3.86 14.75
C LYS A 63 3.65 4.13 14.05
N LEU A 64 4.15 3.16 13.28
CA LEU A 64 5.41 3.29 12.54
C LEU A 64 5.36 4.43 11.52
N ILE A 65 4.35 4.46 10.65
CA ILE A 65 4.20 5.51 9.64
C ILE A 65 3.98 6.88 10.28
N LYS A 66 3.22 6.95 11.38
CA LYS A 66 3.00 8.21 12.11
C LYS A 66 4.32 8.76 12.65
N LYS A 67 5.19 7.90 13.21
CA LYS A 67 6.52 8.30 13.70
C LYS A 67 7.37 8.83 12.54
N ARG A 68 7.63 8.01 11.52
CA ARG A 68 8.47 8.40 10.36
C ARG A 68 8.02 9.71 9.71
N THR A 69 6.71 9.93 9.56
CA THR A 69 6.20 11.15 8.95
C THR A 69 6.15 12.36 9.87
N SER A 70 6.14 12.17 11.20
CA SER A 70 6.39 13.25 12.15
C SER A 70 7.84 13.72 12.05
N ASP A 71 8.79 12.78 12.09
CA ASP A 71 10.23 13.08 12.04
C ASP A 71 10.57 13.89 10.76
N LEU A 72 10.01 13.49 9.60
CA LEU A 72 10.15 14.23 8.35
C LEU A 72 9.54 15.64 8.39
N ALA A 73 8.43 15.83 9.11
CA ALA A 73 7.77 17.13 9.22
C ALA A 73 8.55 18.07 10.15
N GLU A 74 9.18 17.53 11.19
CA GLU A 74 10.07 18.26 12.09
C GLU A 74 11.31 18.74 11.33
N LEU A 75 11.93 17.85 10.54
CA LEU A 75 13.02 18.23 9.63
C LEU A 75 12.61 19.31 8.61
N ASP A 76 11.40 19.24 8.04
CA ASP A 76 10.91 20.30 7.14
C ASP A 76 10.89 21.67 7.86
N VAL A 77 10.41 21.72 9.12
CA VAL A 77 10.34 22.96 9.93
C VAL A 77 11.74 23.47 10.27
N GLU A 78 12.66 22.58 10.66
CA GLU A 78 14.08 22.92 10.89
C GLU A 78 14.73 23.54 9.64
N HIS A 79 14.38 23.03 8.44
CA HIS A 79 14.81 23.57 7.16
C HIS A 79 14.01 24.79 6.67
N LYS A 80 13.36 25.52 7.60
CA LYS A 80 12.63 26.77 7.34
C LYS A 80 11.41 26.62 6.42
N ILE A 81 10.84 25.42 6.31
CA ILE A 81 9.57 25.22 5.63
C ILE A 81 8.44 25.57 6.60
N THR A 82 7.42 26.28 6.12
CA THR A 82 6.32 26.70 6.99
C THR A 82 5.62 25.51 7.61
N GLN A 83 5.19 25.65 8.86
CA GLN A 83 4.49 24.59 9.59
C GLN A 83 3.28 24.05 8.82
N GLN A 84 2.52 24.94 8.14
CA GLN A 84 1.39 24.55 7.30
C GLN A 84 1.84 23.66 6.12
N SER A 85 2.95 24.00 5.46
CA SER A 85 3.51 23.21 4.37
C SER A 85 4.06 21.86 4.85
N ALA A 86 4.73 21.84 6.01
CA ALA A 86 5.22 20.62 6.64
C ALA A 86 4.07 19.67 7.01
N LEU A 87 2.98 20.17 7.60
CA LEU A 87 1.78 19.37 7.91
C LEU A 87 1.10 18.83 6.64
N TYR A 88 1.04 19.62 5.58
CA TYR A 88 0.51 19.17 4.29
C TYR A 88 1.36 18.04 3.69
N ARG A 89 2.70 18.18 3.74
CA ARG A 89 3.66 17.15 3.30
C ARG A 89 3.58 15.89 4.16
N LYS A 90 3.50 16.02 5.48
CA LYS A 90 3.29 14.90 6.42
C LYS A 90 2.12 14.02 6.00
N LYS A 91 0.97 14.63 5.71
CA LYS A 91 -0.22 13.90 5.26
C LYS A 91 0.05 13.14 3.96
N LYS A 92 0.68 13.77 2.96
CA LYS A 92 1.05 13.10 1.71
C LYS A 92 2.05 11.97 1.93
N ASN A 93 3.10 12.23 2.70
CA ASN A 93 4.17 11.27 3.00
C ASN A 93 3.62 10.04 3.71
N SER A 94 2.57 10.16 4.54
CA SER A 94 1.97 8.98 5.19
C SER A 94 1.42 7.94 4.20
N TYR A 95 0.89 8.37 3.05
CA TYR A 95 0.45 7.44 2.01
C TYR A 95 1.62 6.79 1.25
N LYS A 96 2.74 7.51 1.14
CA LYS A 96 3.96 7.07 0.45
C LYS A 96 4.73 6.07 1.32
N GLU A 97 5.01 6.46 2.55
CA GLU A 97 5.68 5.63 3.56
C GLU A 97 4.94 4.32 3.81
N SER A 98 3.60 4.34 3.78
CA SER A 98 2.82 3.11 3.94
C SER A 98 3.03 2.10 2.82
N ILE A 99 3.24 2.52 1.56
CA ILE A 99 3.49 1.58 0.47
C ILE A 99 4.98 1.23 0.38
N ASN A 100 5.88 2.19 0.65
CA ASN A 100 7.32 1.92 0.71
C ASN A 100 7.64 0.88 1.77
N PHE A 101 7.07 0.99 2.98
CA PHE A 101 7.25 -0.03 4.01
C PHE A 101 6.75 -1.42 3.57
N VAL A 102 5.60 -1.48 2.89
CA VAL A 102 5.03 -2.74 2.38
C VAL A 102 5.94 -3.37 1.33
N VAL A 103 6.53 -2.54 0.48
CA VAL A 103 7.52 -2.93 -0.51
C VAL A 103 8.78 -3.46 0.16
N ASP A 104 9.35 -2.71 1.10
CA ASP A 104 10.55 -3.11 1.85
C ASP A 104 10.30 -4.47 2.53
N LEU A 105 9.14 -4.62 3.18
CA LEU A 105 8.77 -5.87 3.83
C LEU A 105 8.66 -7.04 2.85
N LEU A 106 8.06 -6.84 1.67
CA LEU A 106 8.01 -7.87 0.65
C LEU A 106 9.42 -8.25 0.16
N ILE A 107 10.31 -7.28 0.00
CA ILE A 107 11.72 -7.54 -0.36
C ILE A 107 12.40 -8.39 0.71
N GLU A 108 12.24 -8.04 2.00
CA GLU A 108 12.76 -8.84 3.13
C GLU A 108 12.16 -10.25 3.17
N LEU A 109 10.90 -10.40 2.76
CA LEU A 109 10.25 -11.71 2.60
C LEU A 109 10.71 -12.45 1.34
N GLY A 110 11.68 -11.95 0.58
CA GLY A 110 12.26 -12.62 -0.59
C GLY A 110 11.54 -12.37 -1.91
N TYR A 111 10.74 -11.30 -2.03
CA TYR A 111 10.16 -10.88 -3.31
C TYR A 111 11.12 -9.93 -4.05
N CYS A 112 11.31 -10.16 -5.34
CA CYS A 112 11.97 -9.20 -6.22
C CYS A 112 10.93 -8.23 -6.79
N ILE A 113 11.10 -6.93 -6.59
CA ILE A 113 10.16 -5.90 -7.05
C ILE A 113 10.86 -4.95 -8.02
N THR A 114 10.26 -4.74 -9.19
CA THR A 114 10.70 -3.75 -10.17
C THR A 114 9.81 -2.52 -10.13
N PHE A 115 10.43 -1.35 -10.25
CA PHE A 115 9.71 -0.08 -10.27
C PHE A 115 10.12 0.78 -11.46
N PHE A 116 9.20 1.63 -11.89
CA PHE A 116 9.48 2.79 -12.72
C PHE A 116 9.63 4.02 -11.83
N GLU A 117 10.84 4.58 -11.78
CA GLU A 117 11.07 5.84 -11.09
C GLU A 117 10.37 6.98 -11.83
N THR A 118 9.57 7.76 -11.09
CA THR A 118 9.20 9.10 -11.55
C THR A 118 10.18 10.09 -10.94
N SER A 119 10.80 10.92 -11.77
CA SER A 119 11.71 11.98 -11.31
C SER A 119 10.95 12.93 -10.38
N GLY A 120 11.21 12.80 -9.08
CA GLY A 120 10.59 13.64 -8.06
C GLY A 120 11.03 15.10 -8.21
N ARG A 121 10.11 16.05 -8.03
CA ARG A 121 10.47 17.46 -7.83
C ARG A 121 10.79 17.72 -6.35
N ASN A 122 11.82 18.53 -6.09
CA ASN A 122 12.12 19.17 -4.81
C ASN A 122 12.34 18.23 -3.60
N LYS A 123 13.21 17.21 -3.71
CA LYS A 123 13.60 16.32 -2.59
C LYS A 123 12.42 15.64 -1.86
N THR A 124 11.26 15.55 -2.51
CA THR A 124 10.09 14.88 -1.93
C THR A 124 10.24 13.37 -2.02
N LEU A 125 9.71 12.66 -1.00
CA LEU A 125 9.68 11.19 -0.95
C LEU A 125 9.19 10.63 -2.29
N LYS A 126 10.01 9.82 -2.96
CA LYS A 126 9.62 9.15 -4.20
C LYS A 126 8.59 8.06 -3.89
N VAL A 127 7.65 7.87 -4.81
CA VAL A 127 6.82 6.66 -4.87
C VAL A 127 7.07 6.10 -6.24
N ASP A 128 7.84 5.03 -6.28
CA ASP A 128 8.11 4.38 -7.54
C ASP A 128 6.89 3.53 -7.92
N THR A 129 6.56 3.53 -9.22
CA THR A 129 5.42 2.76 -9.69
C THR A 129 5.86 1.33 -9.85
N ILE A 130 5.37 0.43 -8.99
CA ILE A 130 5.65 -1.01 -9.11
C ILE A 130 5.18 -1.49 -10.48
N THR A 131 6.06 -2.10 -11.26
CA THR A 131 5.77 -2.65 -12.59
C THR A 131 5.88 -4.17 -12.64
N SER A 132 6.58 -4.78 -11.69
CA SER A 132 6.67 -6.23 -11.57
C SER A 132 6.91 -6.65 -10.14
N ILE A 133 6.35 -7.80 -9.74
CA ILE A 133 6.66 -8.50 -8.48
C ILE A 133 6.96 -9.97 -8.83
N GLN A 134 8.05 -10.52 -8.30
CA GLN A 134 8.48 -11.88 -8.58
C GLN A 134 8.89 -12.61 -7.31
N LYS A 135 8.57 -13.90 -7.22
CA LYS A 135 9.05 -14.79 -6.14
C LYS A 135 8.85 -16.26 -6.53
N ASP A 136 9.84 -17.10 -6.25
CA ASP A 136 9.74 -18.57 -6.40
C ASP A 136 9.21 -19.04 -7.77
N GLY A 137 9.59 -18.32 -8.85
CA GLY A 137 9.13 -18.59 -10.22
C GLY A 137 7.78 -17.96 -10.60
N GLU A 138 7.01 -17.43 -9.63
CA GLU A 138 5.82 -16.61 -9.90
C GLU A 138 6.25 -15.20 -10.34
N THR A 139 5.62 -14.68 -11.39
CA THR A 139 5.82 -13.30 -11.86
C THR A 139 4.47 -12.60 -12.05
N PHE A 140 4.33 -11.44 -11.44
CA PHE A 140 3.19 -10.53 -11.60
C PHE A 140 3.64 -9.31 -12.40
N THR A 141 3.38 -9.34 -13.71
CA THR A 141 3.60 -8.21 -14.64
C THR A 141 2.60 -7.07 -14.39
N SER A 142 2.86 -5.85 -14.89
CA SER A 142 1.92 -4.72 -14.81
C SER A 142 0.47 -5.07 -15.16
N SER A 143 0.25 -5.89 -16.20
CA SER A 143 -1.09 -6.34 -16.59
C SER A 143 -1.75 -7.22 -15.51
N GLN A 144 -0.98 -8.13 -14.91
CA GLN A 144 -1.44 -8.97 -13.80
C GLN A 144 -1.65 -8.15 -12.52
N LEU A 145 -0.75 -7.21 -12.20
CA LEU A 145 -0.91 -6.27 -11.08
C LEU A 145 -2.25 -5.54 -11.18
N GLU A 146 -2.65 -5.15 -12.39
CA GLU A 146 -3.95 -4.52 -12.63
C GLU A 146 -5.13 -5.47 -12.49
N LYS A 147 -5.12 -6.58 -13.23
CA LYS A 147 -6.25 -7.51 -13.27
C LYS A 147 -6.50 -8.17 -11.91
N ILE A 148 -5.46 -8.77 -11.33
CA ILE A 148 -5.53 -9.46 -10.03
C ILE A 148 -5.77 -8.44 -8.92
N GLY A 149 -5.04 -7.32 -8.93
CA GLY A 149 -5.19 -6.28 -7.93
C GLY A 149 -6.58 -5.66 -7.90
N GLN A 150 -7.26 -5.55 -9.04
CA GLN A 150 -8.65 -5.09 -9.09
C GLN A 150 -9.60 -6.09 -8.42
N THR A 151 -9.48 -7.38 -8.77
CA THR A 151 -10.30 -8.45 -8.18
C THR A 151 -10.11 -8.52 -6.66
N LEU A 152 -8.85 -8.49 -6.20
CA LEU A 152 -8.52 -8.47 -4.78
C LEU A 152 -9.08 -7.23 -4.08
N CYS A 153 -8.94 -6.04 -4.68
CA CYS A 153 -9.43 -4.81 -4.09
C CYS A 153 -10.94 -4.84 -3.89
N ILE A 154 -11.71 -5.27 -4.91
CA ILE A 154 -13.16 -5.41 -4.82
C ILE A 154 -13.53 -6.42 -3.73
N ASN A 155 -12.90 -7.60 -3.73
CA ASN A 155 -13.18 -8.64 -2.74
C ASN A 155 -12.92 -8.16 -1.30
N LEU A 156 -11.76 -7.55 -1.05
CA LEU A 156 -11.41 -7.04 0.28
C LEU A 156 -12.37 -5.94 0.74
N VAL A 157 -12.79 -5.06 -0.17
CA VAL A 157 -13.75 -3.99 0.11
C VAL A 157 -15.14 -4.55 0.44
N GLU A 158 -15.56 -5.63 -0.23
CA GLU A 158 -16.80 -6.36 0.09
C GLU A 158 -16.73 -7.04 1.44
N ARG A 159 -15.62 -7.75 1.73
CA ARG A 159 -15.40 -8.42 3.02
C ARG A 159 -15.32 -7.48 4.20
N ILE A 160 -14.75 -6.28 4.01
CA ILE A 160 -14.78 -5.22 5.04
C ILE A 160 -16.23 -4.75 5.25
N GLY A 161 -17.00 -4.58 4.17
CA GLY A 161 -18.42 -4.24 4.27
C GLY A 161 -18.67 -2.95 5.05
N SER A 162 -19.55 -3.02 6.06
CA SER A 162 -19.82 -1.94 7.01
C SER A 162 -18.88 -1.93 8.22
N ASN A 163 -18.01 -2.93 8.37
CA ASN A 163 -17.06 -2.99 9.46
C ASN A 163 -15.96 -1.95 9.28
N GLN A 164 -15.39 -1.47 10.39
CA GLN A 164 -14.30 -0.50 10.35
C GLN A 164 -12.97 -1.12 9.92
N SER A 165 -12.76 -2.41 10.19
CA SER A 165 -11.57 -3.16 9.81
C SER A 165 -11.91 -4.63 9.53
N LEU A 166 -10.97 -5.34 8.91
CA LEU A 166 -11.02 -6.77 8.63
C LEU A 166 -9.67 -7.40 9.03
N LEU A 167 -9.72 -8.47 9.81
CA LEU A 167 -8.55 -9.33 10.07
C LEU A 167 -8.51 -10.47 9.05
N LEU A 168 -7.46 -10.50 8.25
CA LEU A 168 -7.12 -11.58 7.33
C LEU A 168 -6.18 -12.53 8.05
N ARG A 169 -6.58 -13.78 8.22
CA ARG A 169 -5.68 -14.82 8.77
C ARG A 169 -4.65 -15.22 7.72
N LYS A 170 -3.45 -15.55 8.17
CA LYS A 170 -2.35 -16.02 7.33
C LYS A 170 -2.84 -17.16 6.44
N ASN A 171 -2.41 -17.13 5.19
CA ASN A 171 -2.82 -18.08 4.16
C ASN A 171 -4.33 -18.09 3.91
N ASP A 172 -4.96 -16.91 3.81
CA ASP A 172 -6.36 -16.80 3.41
C ASP A 172 -6.53 -17.42 2.01
N PHE A 173 -7.15 -18.60 1.96
CA PHE A 173 -7.30 -19.39 0.75
C PHE A 173 -8.01 -18.60 -0.37
N LYS A 174 -8.97 -17.74 -0.01
CA LYS A 174 -9.71 -16.96 -1.01
C LYS A 174 -8.79 -15.94 -1.67
N LEU A 175 -7.94 -15.26 -0.91
CA LEU A 175 -6.95 -14.34 -1.48
C LEU A 175 -5.90 -15.07 -2.31
N ILE A 176 -5.37 -16.19 -1.81
CA ILE A 176 -4.39 -17.01 -2.55
C ILE A 176 -4.98 -17.45 -3.88
N SER A 177 -6.20 -17.99 -3.90
CA SER A 177 -6.85 -18.44 -5.14
C SER A 177 -6.99 -17.34 -6.19
N MET A 178 -7.21 -16.08 -5.77
CA MET A 178 -7.31 -14.94 -6.67
C MET A 178 -5.98 -14.50 -7.27
N THR A 179 -4.85 -14.86 -6.67
CA THR A 179 -3.53 -14.56 -7.24
C THR A 179 -3.14 -15.46 -8.41
N TYR A 180 -3.89 -16.54 -8.65
CA TYR A 180 -3.67 -17.49 -9.75
C TYR A 180 -4.69 -17.37 -10.90
N ALA A 181 -5.58 -16.36 -10.87
CA ALA A 181 -6.69 -16.16 -11.81
C ALA A 181 -6.45 -15.02 -12.83
#